data_AF-A0A815RI21-F1
#
_entry.id   AF-A0A815RI21-F1
#
_cell.length_a   1.000
_cell.length_b   1.000
_cell.length_c   1.000
_cell.angle_alpha   90.00
_cell.angle_beta   90.00
_cell.angle_gamma   90.00
#
_symmetry.space_group_name_H-M   'P 1'
#
loop_
_entity.id
_entity.type
_entity.pdbx_description
1 polymer ?
#
loop_
_entity_poly.entity_id
_entity_poly.type
_entity_poly.pdbx_seq_one_letter_code
_entity_poly.pdbx_strand_id
1 'polypeptide(L)'
;MFYFYVLIINIILLVNSSLLQFETSCDSSQFIDLENLIGSLHRYVPDKGHLIVRDMGLTIGQQKLLKIYQNIEIISSTYKRKENIPIINVKNEFFFINNTLINHYNNGKYNYIDLIRKKFYLAIVIPFIQNQFNNLIYQLNFEKIYSPCRNQFNSIDLIFYHNENRLSKLENQIRQINYQNNCFKNIRIFAANLSKQENRYPIGSAIMWKKLFINEQFSDISLRYHGYTHFFLMEPDARPIRSYWLDAIVEQIIKGRDRESYIATQWWMIGSIYRGFESIGQYFLHINGNALYHLSLNFIQFLEYISYETRFDSKESFGYDLDIFLYLLKHIDKGKQFWHKFQFSDFIQNCWHTGCNETNIEFLYNNPNTYLIHGNKIQQKLLDNSFKKSNIIIILIICILFLLGVVKRIKYFCWKSLYRRNFLLRIIFK
;
A
#
# COMPACT_ATOMS: atom_id res chain seq x y z
N MET A 1 11.33 -34.38 29.48
CA MET A 1 10.53 -33.96 30.65
C MET A 1 10.92 -32.53 30.98
N PHE A 2 10.37 -31.54 30.26
CA PHE A 2 10.66 -30.12 30.48
C PHE A 2 9.78 -29.62 31.62
N TYR A 3 10.39 -29.23 32.74
CA TYR A 3 9.70 -28.57 33.85
C TYR A 3 9.17 -27.22 33.38
N PHE A 4 7.88 -27.13 33.10
CA PHE A 4 7.19 -25.84 32.92
C PHE A 4 7.09 -25.16 34.29
N TYR A 5 7.97 -24.19 34.54
CA TYR A 5 7.75 -23.21 35.60
C TYR A 5 6.58 -22.32 35.18
N VAL A 6 5.36 -22.71 35.54
CA VAL A 6 4.19 -21.83 35.46
C VAL A 6 4.32 -20.86 36.63
N LEU A 7 4.79 -19.64 36.36
CA LEU A 7 4.68 -18.55 37.32
C LEU A 7 3.19 -18.18 37.42
N ILE A 8 2.47 -18.81 38.35
CA ILE A 8 1.07 -18.48 38.61
C ILE A 8 1.06 -17.14 39.37
N ILE A 9 1.02 -16.04 38.64
CA ILE A 9 0.57 -14.78 39.22
C ILE A 9 -0.95 -14.91 39.38
N ASN A 10 -1.40 -15.28 40.58
CA ASN A 10 -2.82 -15.25 40.92
C ASN A 10 -3.25 -13.79 41.07
N ILE A 11 -3.54 -13.14 39.94
CA ILE A 11 -4.31 -11.90 39.95
C ILE A 11 -5.77 -12.33 40.15
N ILE A 12 -6.21 -12.43 41.40
CA ILE A 12 -7.63 -12.56 41.73
C ILE A 12 -8.29 -11.25 41.30
N LEU A 13 -8.86 -11.26 40.10
CA LEU A 13 -9.64 -10.17 39.57
C LEU A 13 -10.96 -10.10 40.35
N LEU A 14 -10.97 -9.38 41.48
CA LEU A 14 -12.19 -8.71 41.91
C LEU A 14 -12.42 -7.59 40.90
N VAL A 15 -13.20 -7.91 39.84
CA VAL A 15 -13.49 -7.04 38.69
C VAL A 15 -14.35 -5.85 39.12
N ASN A 16 -13.79 -4.94 39.91
CA ASN A 16 -14.33 -3.60 40.14
C ASN A 16 -13.44 -2.60 39.40
N SER A 17 -13.87 -2.24 38.18
CA SER A 17 -13.52 -1.05 37.37
C SER A 17 -12.05 -0.62 37.18
N SER A 18 -11.05 -1.27 37.76
CA SER A 18 -9.66 -0.80 37.71
C SER A 18 -8.98 -1.14 36.37
N LEU A 19 -8.23 -0.17 35.85
CA LEU A 19 -7.33 -0.34 34.71
C LEU A 19 -6.17 -1.27 35.13
N LEU A 20 -5.94 -2.34 34.37
CA LEU A 20 -4.83 -3.26 34.58
C LEU A 20 -3.59 -2.70 33.90
N GLN A 21 -2.56 -2.37 34.67
CA GLN A 21 -1.29 -1.86 34.15
C GLN A 21 -0.20 -2.93 34.22
N PHE A 22 0.53 -3.09 33.12
CA PHE A 22 1.69 -3.96 33.01
C PHE A 22 2.87 -3.15 32.48
N GLU A 23 4.09 -3.51 32.86
CA GLU A 23 5.31 -2.96 32.29
C GLU A 23 6.11 -4.06 31.59
N THR A 24 6.70 -3.75 30.45
CA THR A 24 7.67 -4.63 29.79
C THR A 24 8.82 -3.80 29.22
N SER A 25 9.94 -4.45 28.95
CA SER A 25 11.10 -3.85 28.28
C SER A 25 11.30 -4.55 26.95
N CYS A 26 11.55 -3.80 25.89
CA CYS A 26 11.71 -4.35 24.55
C CYS A 26 12.78 -3.59 23.78
N ASP A 27 13.69 -4.33 23.14
CA ASP A 27 14.59 -3.81 22.11
C ASP A 27 14.05 -4.14 20.71
N SER A 28 14.73 -3.66 19.66
CA SER A 28 14.31 -3.94 18.27
C SER A 28 14.34 -5.41 17.88
N SER A 29 15.12 -6.24 18.58
CA SER A 29 15.21 -7.67 18.31
C SER A 29 13.99 -8.45 18.82
N GLN A 30 13.35 -7.93 19.85
CA GLN A 30 12.21 -8.52 20.57
C GLN A 30 10.85 -7.98 20.09
N PHE A 31 10.83 -7.12 19.07
CA PHE A 31 9.61 -6.41 18.68
C PHE A 31 8.45 -7.34 18.30
N ILE A 32 8.77 -8.46 17.66
CA ILE A 32 7.80 -9.50 17.32
C ILE A 32 7.15 -10.11 18.57
N ASP A 33 7.95 -10.42 19.59
CA ASP A 33 7.46 -10.96 20.86
C ASP A 33 6.54 -9.94 21.54
N LEU A 34 6.92 -8.65 21.49
CA LEU A 34 6.13 -7.55 22.01
C LEU A 34 4.77 -7.44 21.30
N GLU A 35 4.72 -7.50 19.97
CA GLU A 35 3.45 -7.45 19.25
C GLU A 35 2.54 -8.62 19.63
N ASN A 36 3.10 -9.82 19.86
CA ASN A 36 2.29 -10.95 20.31
C ASN A 36 1.79 -10.78 21.75
N LEU A 37 2.64 -10.28 22.66
CA LEU A 37 2.25 -9.93 24.02
C LEU A 37 1.09 -8.93 24.01
N ILE A 38 1.20 -7.84 23.25
CA ILE A 38 0.15 -6.83 23.09
C ILE A 38 -1.12 -7.47 22.56
N GLY A 39 -1.02 -8.26 21.49
CA GLY A 39 -2.17 -8.91 20.89
C GLY A 39 -2.88 -9.86 21.85
N SER A 40 -2.13 -10.62 22.66
CA SER A 40 -2.70 -11.49 23.69
C SER A 40 -3.39 -10.70 24.79
N LEU A 41 -2.80 -9.58 25.24
CA LEU A 41 -3.41 -8.68 26.23
C LEU A 41 -4.75 -8.14 25.71
N HIS A 42 -4.77 -7.62 24.48
CA HIS A 42 -5.98 -7.10 23.85
C HIS A 42 -7.05 -8.15 23.62
N ARG A 43 -6.66 -9.40 23.31
CA ARG A 43 -7.63 -10.48 23.12
C ARG A 43 -8.43 -10.76 24.39
N TYR A 44 -7.80 -10.71 25.56
CA TYR A 44 -8.43 -11.12 26.81
C TYR A 44 -8.89 -9.95 27.69
N VAL A 45 -8.29 -8.77 27.56
CA VAL A 45 -8.62 -7.56 28.34
C VAL A 45 -8.57 -6.28 27.47
N PRO A 46 -9.30 -6.20 26.35
CA PRO A 46 -9.14 -5.15 25.32
C PRO A 46 -9.22 -3.72 25.86
N ASP A 47 -10.22 -3.43 26.70
CA ASP A 47 -10.47 -2.06 27.18
C ASP A 47 -9.84 -1.76 28.55
N LYS A 48 -9.28 -2.78 29.21
CA LYS A 48 -8.78 -2.68 30.59
C LYS A 48 -7.28 -2.89 30.70
N GLY A 49 -6.66 -3.57 29.74
CA GLY A 49 -5.22 -3.81 29.73
C GLY A 49 -4.47 -2.61 29.17
N HIS A 50 -3.55 -2.07 29.95
CA HIS A 50 -2.61 -1.03 29.56
C HIS A 50 -1.18 -1.56 29.71
N LEU A 51 -0.42 -1.56 28.62
CA LEU A 51 0.98 -2.00 28.62
C LEU A 51 1.91 -0.82 28.42
N ILE A 52 2.79 -0.63 29.39
CA ILE A 52 3.88 0.34 29.36
C ILE A 52 5.11 -0.38 28.80
N VAL A 53 5.60 0.09 27.65
CA VAL A 53 6.76 -0.46 26.95
C VAL A 53 7.94 0.46 27.18
N ARG A 54 8.95 -0.05 27.89
CA ARG A 54 10.24 0.60 28.04
C ARG A 54 11.08 0.37 26.79
N ASP A 55 11.38 1.46 26.09
CA ASP A 55 12.16 1.44 24.86
C ASP A 55 13.64 1.19 25.18
N MET A 56 14.13 0.02 24.77
CA MET A 56 15.52 -0.41 24.93
C MET A 56 16.31 -0.36 23.60
N GLY A 57 15.83 0.39 22.61
CA GLY A 57 16.45 0.48 21.28
C GLY A 57 15.51 0.06 20.14
N LEU A 58 14.23 0.39 20.25
CA LEU A 58 13.24 0.22 19.19
C LEU A 58 13.57 1.16 18.01
N THR A 59 13.29 0.70 16.80
CA THR A 59 13.43 1.54 15.60
C THR A 59 12.33 2.59 15.53
N ILE A 60 12.53 3.64 14.72
CA ILE A 60 11.51 4.68 14.52
C ILE A 60 10.21 4.09 13.97
N GLY A 61 10.27 3.10 13.07
CA GLY A 61 9.07 2.42 12.57
C GLY A 61 8.39 1.56 13.62
N GLN A 62 9.15 0.83 14.44
CA GLN A 62 8.60 0.04 15.54
C GLN A 62 7.88 0.94 16.55
N GLN A 63 8.47 2.07 16.94
CA GLN A 63 7.79 3.07 17.78
C GLN A 63 6.52 3.62 17.12
N LYS A 64 6.53 3.88 15.81
CA LYS A 64 5.33 4.29 15.08
C LYS A 64 4.24 3.22 15.08
N LEU A 65 4.61 1.96 14.89
CA LEU A 65 3.69 0.83 14.97
C LEU A 65 3.09 0.72 16.36
N LEU A 66 3.88 0.83 17.42
CA LEU A 66 3.35 0.80 18.80
C LEU A 66 2.33 1.90 19.07
N LYS A 67 2.52 3.09 18.49
CA LYS A 67 1.58 4.22 18.62
C LYS A 67 0.22 3.96 17.94
N ILE A 68 0.08 2.96 17.08
CA ILE A 68 -1.23 2.58 16.50
C ILE A 68 -2.02 1.62 17.40
N TYR A 69 -1.35 1.00 18.36
CA TYR A 69 -1.97 0.09 19.30
C TYR A 69 -2.64 0.87 20.41
N GLN A 70 -3.85 0.44 20.77
CA GLN A 70 -4.55 1.04 21.90
C GLN A 70 -3.91 0.60 23.22
N ASN A 71 -3.99 1.47 24.22
CA ASN A 71 -3.57 1.19 25.58
C ASN A 71 -2.08 0.79 25.67
N ILE A 72 -1.26 1.30 24.75
CA ILE A 72 0.19 1.16 24.77
C ILE A 72 0.83 2.51 25.04
N GLU A 73 1.67 2.58 26.06
CA GLU A 73 2.49 3.73 26.39
C GLU A 73 3.96 3.38 26.16
N ILE A 74 4.71 4.24 25.48
CA ILE A 74 6.15 4.06 25.31
C ILE A 74 6.88 5.01 26.26
N ILE A 75 7.75 4.47 27.11
CA ILE A 75 8.57 5.24 28.04
C ILE A 75 10.06 5.07 27.72
N SER A 76 10.86 6.09 28.05
CA SER A 76 12.32 6.03 27.92
C SER A 76 12.92 4.98 28.86
N SER A 77 14.02 4.34 28.45
CA SER A 77 14.81 3.45 29.30
C SER A 77 15.24 4.08 30.62
N THR A 78 15.44 5.40 30.67
CA THR A 78 15.85 6.15 31.87
C THR A 78 14.70 6.53 32.80
N TYR A 79 13.44 6.27 32.41
CA TYR A 79 12.28 6.65 33.20
C TYR A 79 12.21 5.88 34.52
N LYS A 80 12.05 6.59 35.66
CA LYS A 80 11.99 5.96 36.98
C LYS A 80 10.76 5.06 37.11
N ARG A 81 11.00 3.78 37.42
CA ARG A 81 9.96 2.77 37.55
C ARG A 81 8.96 3.10 38.67
N LYS A 82 7.68 2.81 38.43
CA LYS A 82 6.64 2.82 39.47
C LYS A 82 6.67 1.47 40.20
N GLU A 83 6.81 1.50 41.53
CA GLU A 83 7.05 0.29 42.34
C GLU A 83 5.91 -0.75 42.27
N ASN A 84 4.68 -0.32 41.98
CA ASN A 84 3.48 -1.17 42.01
C ASN A 84 3.04 -1.74 40.65
N ILE A 85 3.83 -1.57 39.58
CA ILE A 85 3.47 -2.10 38.26
C ILE A 85 4.18 -3.45 38.03
N PRO A 86 3.44 -4.53 37.76
CA PRO A 86 4.03 -5.85 37.48
C PRO A 86 4.82 -5.82 36.17
N ILE A 87 6.04 -6.37 36.20
CA ILE A 87 6.85 -6.56 35.00
C ILE A 87 6.48 -7.89 34.34
N ILE A 88 6.25 -7.83 33.05
CA ILE A 88 5.99 -8.99 32.20
C ILE A 88 7.15 -9.15 31.22
N ASN A 89 7.67 -10.37 31.13
CA ASN A 89 8.66 -10.70 30.11
C ASN A 89 8.02 -10.55 28.72
N VAL A 90 8.70 -9.84 27.81
CA VAL A 90 8.21 -9.60 26.44
C VAL A 90 7.90 -10.90 25.68
N LYS A 91 8.61 -11.98 26.02
CA LYS A 91 8.41 -13.32 25.43
C LYS A 91 7.18 -14.04 25.96
N ASN A 92 6.44 -13.47 26.91
CA ASN A 92 5.23 -14.10 27.42
C ASN A 92 4.02 -13.71 26.56
N GLU A 93 2.94 -14.47 26.72
CA GLU A 93 1.59 -14.13 26.26
C GLU A 93 0.61 -14.28 27.43
N PHE A 94 -0.51 -13.59 27.35
CA PHE A 94 -1.59 -13.70 28.32
C PHE A 94 -2.61 -14.76 27.91
N PHE A 95 -3.19 -15.42 28.91
CA PHE A 95 -4.33 -16.33 28.78
C PHE A 95 -5.35 -16.04 29.87
N PHE A 96 -6.62 -16.27 29.57
CA PHE A 96 -7.69 -16.20 30.55
C PHE A 96 -8.17 -17.60 30.88
N ILE A 97 -7.94 -18.06 32.12
CA ILE A 97 -8.35 -19.38 32.60
C ILE A 97 -9.09 -19.20 33.91
N ASN A 98 -10.33 -19.67 33.99
CA ASN A 98 -11.17 -19.62 35.20
C ASN A 98 -11.23 -18.22 35.84
N ASN A 99 -11.45 -17.19 35.01
CA ASN A 99 -11.48 -15.78 35.41
C ASN A 99 -10.16 -15.18 35.91
N THR A 100 -9.05 -15.92 35.77
CA THR A 100 -7.71 -15.45 36.11
C THR A 100 -6.92 -15.18 34.84
N LEU A 101 -6.30 -14.00 34.76
CA LEU A 101 -5.34 -13.67 33.72
C LEU A 101 -3.98 -14.26 34.10
N ILE A 102 -3.51 -15.22 33.31
CA ILE A 102 -2.25 -15.93 33.50
C ILE A 102 -1.28 -15.48 32.41
N ASN A 103 -0.01 -15.30 32.76
CA ASN A 103 1.05 -15.09 31.77
C ASN A 103 1.86 -16.39 31.58
N HIS A 104 2.13 -16.74 30.34
CA HIS A 104 2.85 -17.96 29.97
C HIS A 104 3.89 -17.64 28.91
N TYR A 105 4.98 -18.40 28.85
CA TYR A 105 5.99 -18.21 27.81
C TYR A 105 5.40 -18.50 26.43
N ASN A 106 5.50 -17.55 25.51
CA ASN A 106 5.07 -17.77 24.14
C ASN A 106 6.09 -18.67 23.43
N ASN A 107 5.68 -19.89 23.10
CA ASN A 107 6.49 -20.86 22.36
C ASN A 107 6.62 -20.50 20.86
N GLY A 108 6.82 -19.22 20.53
CA GLY A 108 6.92 -18.73 19.15
C GLY A 108 5.61 -18.81 18.36
N LYS A 109 4.46 -18.70 19.03
CA LYS A 109 3.14 -18.59 18.37
C LYS A 109 2.83 -17.11 18.12
N TYR A 110 2.39 -16.76 16.93
CA TYR A 110 2.17 -15.36 16.51
C TYR A 110 0.68 -15.09 16.24
N ASN A 111 -0.15 -15.44 17.22
CA ASN A 111 -1.58 -15.59 17.01
C ASN A 111 -2.33 -14.24 16.91
N TYR A 112 -1.75 -13.15 17.40
CA TYR A 112 -2.54 -11.97 17.79
C TYR A 112 -2.15 -10.63 17.15
N ILE A 113 -1.07 -10.60 16.39
CA ILE A 113 -0.36 -9.36 15.99
C ILE A 113 -1.23 -8.43 15.12
N ASP A 114 -2.17 -8.97 14.35
CA ASP A 114 -2.97 -8.19 13.41
C ASP A 114 -4.34 -7.76 13.97
N LEU A 115 -4.77 -8.31 15.12
CA LEU A 115 -6.12 -8.09 15.67
C LEU A 115 -6.32 -6.71 16.30
N ILE A 116 -5.22 -6.00 16.57
CA ILE A 116 -5.16 -4.86 17.48
C ILE A 116 -4.94 -3.52 16.79
N ARG A 117 -4.63 -3.53 15.48
CA ARG A 117 -4.36 -2.31 14.72
C ARG A 117 -5.69 -1.59 14.47
N LYS A 118 -5.76 -0.29 14.77
CA LYS A 118 -6.92 0.56 14.44
C LYS A 118 -6.69 1.54 13.30
N LYS A 119 -5.43 1.73 12.93
CA LYS A 119 -5.02 2.62 11.84
C LYS A 119 -4.16 1.85 10.85
N PHE A 120 -4.20 2.27 9.59
CA PHE A 120 -3.26 1.80 8.58
C PHE A 120 -2.29 2.90 8.19
N TYR A 121 -1.09 2.48 7.83
CA TYR A 121 -0.12 3.24 7.05
C TYR A 121 0.17 2.45 5.77
N LEU A 122 0.03 3.12 4.63
CA LEU A 122 0.15 2.52 3.30
C LEU A 122 1.36 3.12 2.58
N ALA A 123 2.19 2.27 2.00
CA ALA A 123 3.19 2.68 1.02
C ALA A 123 2.70 2.35 -0.40
N ILE A 124 2.71 3.32 -1.32
CA ILE A 124 2.67 3.03 -2.75
C ILE A 124 4.11 2.86 -3.21
N VAL A 125 4.49 1.65 -3.57
CA VAL A 125 5.88 1.31 -3.92
C VAL A 125 5.96 1.09 -5.42
N ILE A 126 6.74 1.91 -6.11
CA ILE A 126 7.01 1.75 -7.54
C ILE A 126 8.41 1.17 -7.71
N PRO A 127 8.55 -0.16 -7.87
CA PRO A 127 9.83 -0.79 -8.16
C PRO A 127 10.23 -0.57 -9.62
N PHE A 128 11.49 -0.25 -9.90
CA PHE A 128 11.97 -0.20 -11.28
C PHE A 128 13.48 -0.42 -11.40
N ILE A 129 13.87 -0.91 -12.56
CA ILE A 129 15.27 -0.94 -13.00
C ILE A 129 15.54 0.24 -13.94
N GLN A 130 16.83 0.59 -14.15
CA GLN A 130 17.25 1.73 -14.97
C GLN A 130 16.55 1.83 -16.33
N ASN A 131 16.38 0.70 -17.04
CA ASN A 131 15.76 0.70 -18.38
C ASN A 131 14.24 0.97 -18.36
N GLN A 132 13.59 0.88 -17.19
CA GLN A 132 12.17 1.20 -16.98
C GLN A 132 11.94 2.62 -16.49
N PHE A 133 13.00 3.43 -16.29
CA PHE A 133 12.85 4.80 -15.80
C PHE A 133 11.93 5.65 -16.68
N ASN A 134 11.97 5.47 -18.01
CA ASN A 134 11.04 6.17 -18.90
C ASN A 134 9.58 5.75 -18.67
N ASN A 135 9.33 4.46 -18.41
CA ASN A 135 7.98 3.97 -18.08
C ASN A 135 7.46 4.60 -16.80
N LEU A 136 8.32 4.77 -15.78
CA LEU A 136 7.99 5.53 -14.58
C LEU A 136 7.55 6.96 -14.93
N ILE A 137 8.32 7.69 -15.74
CA ILE A 137 7.95 9.05 -16.14
C ILE A 137 6.62 9.07 -16.89
N TYR A 138 6.36 8.09 -17.77
CA TYR A 138 5.07 7.97 -18.44
C TYR A 138 3.92 7.68 -17.47
N GLN A 139 4.13 6.76 -16.53
CA GLN A 139 3.19 6.41 -15.48
C GLN A 139 2.79 7.65 -14.66
N LEU A 140 3.78 8.41 -14.16
CA LEU A 140 3.53 9.63 -13.37
C LEU A 140 2.79 10.72 -14.16
N ASN A 141 2.99 10.79 -15.48
CA ASN A 141 2.28 11.75 -16.33
C ASN A 141 0.78 11.44 -16.47
N PHE A 142 0.33 10.21 -16.20
CA PHE A 142 -1.11 9.90 -16.24
C PHE A 142 -1.90 10.66 -15.18
N GLU A 143 -1.28 11.17 -14.13
CA GLU A 143 -1.97 11.93 -13.09
C GLU A 143 -2.54 13.25 -13.56
N LYS A 144 -2.01 13.80 -14.67
CA LYS A 144 -2.59 14.94 -15.37
C LYS A 144 -3.98 14.65 -15.93
N ILE A 145 -4.30 13.36 -16.14
CA ILE A 145 -5.56 12.87 -16.68
C ILE A 145 -6.40 12.24 -15.56
N TYR A 146 -5.77 11.42 -14.72
CA TYR A 146 -6.39 10.62 -13.68
C TYR A 146 -5.80 10.98 -12.32
N SER A 147 -6.41 11.95 -11.64
CA SER A 147 -5.98 12.37 -10.30
C SER A 147 -5.97 11.18 -9.35
N PRO A 148 -4.89 10.91 -8.57
CA PRO A 148 -4.83 9.74 -7.70
C PRO A 148 -5.88 9.70 -6.61
N CYS A 149 -6.21 10.85 -6.01
CA CYS A 149 -7.08 10.93 -4.86
C CYS A 149 -8.05 12.11 -4.92
N ARG A 150 -9.15 12.02 -4.15
CA ARG A 150 -10.05 13.17 -3.92
C ARG A 150 -9.48 14.17 -2.92
N ASN A 151 -8.84 13.66 -1.87
CA ASN A 151 -8.34 14.42 -0.74
C ASN A 151 -6.94 13.93 -0.36
N GLN A 152 -6.13 14.80 0.22
CA GLN A 152 -4.84 14.45 0.78
C GLN A 152 -4.95 13.34 1.84
N PHE A 153 -4.05 12.37 1.80
CA PHE A 153 -3.93 11.35 2.82
C PHE A 153 -2.74 11.61 3.75
N ASN A 154 -2.98 11.52 5.07
CA ASN A 154 -1.95 11.68 6.11
C ASN A 154 -1.25 10.36 6.48
N SER A 155 -1.67 9.24 5.88
CA SER A 155 -1.21 7.89 6.19
C SER A 155 -0.59 7.17 4.98
N ILE A 156 -0.43 7.87 3.85
CA ILE A 156 0.07 7.28 2.60
C ILE A 156 1.34 7.98 2.14
N ASP A 157 2.39 7.21 1.90
CA ASP A 157 3.64 7.68 1.31
C ASP A 157 3.83 7.04 -0.09
N LEU A 158 4.47 7.77 -0.99
CA LEU A 158 4.95 7.25 -2.28
C LEU A 158 6.43 6.89 -2.16
N ILE A 159 6.82 5.70 -2.65
CA ILE A 159 8.20 5.21 -2.59
C ILE A 159 8.65 4.82 -4.00
N PHE A 160 9.63 5.56 -4.52
CA PHE A 160 10.39 5.13 -5.69
C PHE A 160 11.45 4.14 -5.25
N TYR A 161 11.38 2.90 -5.72
CA TYR A 161 12.27 1.83 -5.29
C TYR A 161 13.10 1.31 -6.47
N HIS A 162 14.39 1.63 -6.50
CA HIS A 162 15.24 1.28 -7.62
C HIS A 162 16.28 0.22 -7.27
N ASN A 163 16.76 -0.49 -8.29
CA ASN A 163 17.73 -1.57 -8.18
C ASN A 163 19.16 -1.10 -7.80
N GLU A 164 19.56 0.09 -8.24
CA GLU A 164 20.92 0.62 -8.08
C GLU A 164 21.22 1.12 -6.65
N ASN A 165 22.43 1.64 -6.43
CA ASN A 165 22.86 2.18 -5.14
C ASN A 165 22.46 3.65 -4.91
N ARG A 166 22.62 4.13 -3.66
CA ARG A 166 22.19 5.47 -3.25
C ARG A 166 22.92 6.65 -3.93
N LEU A 167 24.06 6.38 -4.54
CA LEU A 167 24.90 7.39 -5.19
C LEU A 167 24.87 7.25 -6.71
N SER A 168 23.92 6.47 -7.22
CA SER A 168 23.79 6.21 -8.64
C SER A 168 23.33 7.43 -9.42
N LYS A 169 23.63 7.42 -10.72
CA LYS A 169 23.05 8.38 -11.66
C LYS A 169 21.52 8.29 -11.65
N LEU A 170 20.97 7.08 -11.51
CA LEU A 170 19.53 6.85 -11.43
C LEU A 170 18.90 7.57 -10.25
N GLU A 171 19.46 7.45 -9.05
CA GLU A 171 18.93 8.14 -7.87
C GLU A 171 18.89 9.66 -8.07
N ASN A 172 19.94 10.25 -8.65
CA ASN A 172 19.95 11.66 -9.00
C ASN A 172 18.85 12.03 -10.02
N GLN A 173 18.61 11.18 -11.01
CA GLN A 173 17.50 11.37 -11.97
C GLN A 173 16.13 11.31 -11.28
N ILE A 174 15.93 10.40 -10.33
CA ILE A 174 14.69 10.30 -9.55
C ILE A 174 14.47 11.55 -8.69
N ARG A 175 15.53 12.03 -8.02
CA ARG A 175 15.47 13.26 -7.19
C ARG A 175 15.15 14.52 -8.00
N GLN A 176 15.45 14.52 -9.29
CA GLN A 176 15.12 15.60 -10.21
C GLN A 176 13.67 15.55 -10.71
N ILE A 177 12.93 14.46 -10.46
CA ILE A 177 11.51 14.38 -10.78
C ILE A 177 10.78 15.38 -9.87
N ASN A 178 10.34 16.50 -10.44
CA ASN A 178 9.47 17.46 -9.75
C ASN A 178 8.04 16.92 -9.68
N TYR A 179 7.86 15.85 -8.90
CA TYR A 179 6.58 15.23 -8.67
C TYR A 179 5.87 15.93 -7.50
N GLN A 180 4.86 16.71 -7.83
CA GLN A 180 4.03 17.44 -6.86
C GLN A 180 2.64 16.85 -6.87
N ASN A 181 2.33 16.04 -5.86
CA ASN A 181 0.99 15.50 -5.68
C ASN A 181 0.62 15.51 -4.20
N ASN A 182 -0.46 16.21 -3.87
CA ASN A 182 -0.93 16.36 -2.49
C ASN A 182 -1.61 15.10 -1.94
N CYS A 183 -1.79 14.04 -2.74
CA CYS A 183 -2.34 12.77 -2.29
C CYS A 183 -1.43 12.02 -1.33
N PHE A 184 -0.12 12.27 -1.41
CA PHE A 184 0.89 11.59 -0.61
C PHE A 184 1.41 12.53 0.47
N LYS A 185 1.61 11.99 1.68
CA LYS A 185 2.23 12.73 2.77
C LYS A 185 3.71 12.95 2.51
N ASN A 186 4.42 11.89 2.13
CA ASN A 186 5.84 11.96 1.80
C ASN A 186 6.13 11.22 0.50
N ILE A 187 7.20 11.65 -0.18
CA ILE A 187 7.82 10.93 -1.29
C ILE A 187 9.19 10.45 -0.81
N ARG A 188 9.47 9.17 -0.96
CA ARG A 188 10.71 8.51 -0.52
C ARG A 188 11.39 7.84 -1.69
N ILE A 189 12.70 7.65 -1.56
CA ILE A 189 13.52 6.91 -2.53
C ILE A 189 14.26 5.83 -1.78
N PHE A 190 14.04 4.58 -2.18
CA PHE A 190 14.75 3.41 -1.68
C PHE A 190 15.65 2.84 -2.77
N ALA A 191 16.81 2.35 -2.34
CA ALA A 191 17.83 1.75 -3.19
C ALA A 191 18.01 0.29 -2.76
N ALA A 192 17.78 -0.66 -3.67
CA ALA A 192 17.88 -2.09 -3.38
C ALA A 192 19.33 -2.57 -3.25
N ASN A 193 20.27 -1.81 -3.82
CA ASN A 193 21.70 -2.15 -3.87
C ASN A 193 21.92 -3.56 -4.45
N LEU A 194 21.27 -3.89 -5.57
CA LEU A 194 21.48 -5.19 -6.21
C LEU A 194 22.89 -5.27 -6.82
N SER A 195 23.55 -6.41 -6.63
CA SER A 195 24.76 -6.75 -7.36
C SER A 195 24.46 -6.96 -8.86
N LYS A 196 25.50 -6.98 -9.70
CA LYS A 196 25.35 -7.24 -11.13
C LYS A 196 24.69 -8.60 -11.42
N GLN A 197 24.92 -9.61 -10.58
CA GLN A 197 24.38 -10.96 -10.75
C GLN A 197 22.89 -11.03 -10.37
N GLU A 198 22.49 -10.26 -9.37
CA GLU A 198 21.10 -10.14 -8.92
C GLU A 198 20.27 -9.25 -9.85
N ASN A 199 20.90 -8.25 -10.48
CA ASN A 199 20.26 -7.27 -11.36
C ASN A 199 19.92 -7.83 -12.76
N ARG A 200 19.22 -8.96 -12.81
CA ARG A 200 18.68 -9.58 -14.02
C ARG A 200 17.22 -9.93 -13.82
N TYR A 201 16.39 -9.72 -14.83
CA TYR A 201 14.99 -10.14 -14.78
C TYR A 201 14.88 -11.67 -14.92
N PRO A 202 13.99 -12.37 -14.19
CA PRO A 202 13.06 -11.84 -13.15
C PRO A 202 13.66 -11.77 -11.73
N ILE A 203 14.89 -12.25 -11.53
CA ILE A 203 15.52 -12.40 -10.21
C ILE A 203 15.62 -11.08 -9.44
N GLY A 204 16.05 -10.00 -10.08
CA GLY A 204 16.21 -8.70 -9.44
C GLY A 204 14.89 -8.20 -8.86
N SER A 205 13.79 -8.33 -9.61
CA SER A 205 12.45 -7.98 -9.16
C SER A 205 12.02 -8.81 -7.96
N ALA A 206 12.28 -10.12 -7.96
CA ALA A 206 11.96 -11.00 -6.85
C ALA A 206 12.78 -10.66 -5.59
N ILE A 207 14.07 -10.37 -5.72
CA ILE A 207 14.94 -9.96 -4.60
C ILE A 207 14.49 -8.61 -4.04
N MET A 208 14.19 -7.63 -4.91
CA MET A 208 13.66 -6.33 -4.51
C MET A 208 12.36 -6.51 -3.71
N TRP A 209 11.41 -7.28 -4.24
CA TRP A 209 10.16 -7.56 -3.54
C TRP A 209 10.39 -8.18 -2.17
N LYS A 210 11.26 -9.20 -2.05
CA LYS A 210 11.61 -9.82 -0.76
C LYS A 210 12.20 -8.82 0.23
N LYS A 211 13.12 -7.95 -0.20
CA LYS A 211 13.75 -6.94 0.67
C LYS A 211 12.75 -5.97 1.32
N LEU A 212 11.56 -5.80 0.74
CA LEU A 212 10.48 -5.01 1.37
C LEU A 212 9.89 -5.69 2.63
N PHE A 213 10.02 -7.02 2.75
CA PHE A 213 9.52 -7.82 3.88
C PHE A 213 10.61 -8.22 4.88
N ILE A 214 11.83 -8.48 4.41
CA ILE A 214 12.90 -9.11 5.22
C ILE A 214 13.15 -8.34 6.52
N ASN A 215 13.39 -9.12 7.57
CA ASN A 215 13.57 -8.75 8.98
C ASN A 215 14.04 -7.30 9.20
N GLU A 216 13.17 -6.53 9.86
CA GLU A 216 13.32 -5.10 10.20
C GLU A 216 14.68 -4.77 10.81
N GLN A 217 15.33 -5.71 11.50
CA GLN A 217 16.59 -5.51 12.19
C GLN A 217 17.77 -5.24 11.24
N PHE A 218 17.71 -5.76 10.01
CA PHE A 218 18.87 -5.82 9.11
C PHE A 218 18.69 -5.06 7.80
N SER A 219 17.51 -4.51 7.55
CA SER A 219 17.24 -3.79 6.32
C SER A 219 16.44 -2.52 6.55
N ASP A 220 17.07 -1.38 6.27
CA ASP A 220 16.43 -0.07 6.22
C ASP A 220 15.48 0.09 5.02
N ILE A 221 15.32 -0.95 4.20
CA ILE A 221 14.36 -1.04 3.09
C ILE A 221 13.06 -1.72 3.55
N SER A 222 13.10 -2.49 4.63
CA SER A 222 11.92 -3.17 5.18
C SER A 222 10.81 -2.16 5.46
N LEU A 223 9.63 -2.39 4.91
CA LEU A 223 8.55 -1.40 5.02
C LEU A 223 8.04 -1.29 6.46
N ARG A 224 8.09 -2.39 7.23
CA ARG A 224 7.75 -2.34 8.64
C ARG A 224 8.79 -1.57 9.48
N TYR A 225 10.06 -1.55 9.08
CA TYR A 225 11.08 -0.69 9.70
C TYR A 225 10.72 0.81 9.63
N HIS A 226 9.88 1.21 8.67
CA HIS A 226 9.35 2.58 8.54
C HIS A 226 7.96 2.77 9.15
N GLY A 227 7.35 1.70 9.66
CA GLY A 227 6.04 1.68 10.30
C GLY A 227 4.87 1.49 9.35
N TYR A 228 5.10 1.01 8.13
CA TYR A 228 4.01 0.67 7.23
C TYR A 228 3.30 -0.61 7.67
N THR A 229 1.99 -0.60 7.50
CA THR A 229 1.11 -1.77 7.76
C THR A 229 0.70 -2.46 6.47
N HIS A 230 0.69 -1.72 5.36
CA HIS A 230 0.30 -2.19 4.04
C HIS A 230 1.21 -1.57 3.00
N PHE A 231 1.33 -2.21 1.85
CA PHE A 231 1.88 -1.55 0.68
C PHE A 231 1.21 -2.05 -0.59
N PHE A 232 1.06 -1.15 -1.55
CA PHE A 232 0.68 -1.51 -2.91
C PHE A 232 1.94 -1.46 -3.76
N LEU A 233 2.35 -2.62 -4.30
CA LEU A 233 3.40 -2.65 -5.32
C LEU A 233 2.76 -2.22 -6.64
N MET A 234 3.34 -1.25 -7.32
CA MET A 234 2.84 -0.71 -8.58
C MET A 234 4.01 -0.62 -9.55
N GLU A 235 4.18 -1.62 -10.39
CA GLU A 235 5.21 -1.64 -11.42
C GLU A 235 5.04 -0.47 -12.42
N PRO A 236 6.09 -0.07 -13.14
CA PRO A 236 6.08 1.13 -13.98
C PRO A 236 5.18 1.01 -15.22
N ASP A 237 4.72 -0.19 -15.54
CA ASP A 237 3.79 -0.50 -16.63
C ASP A 237 2.33 -0.68 -16.14
N ALA A 238 2.07 -0.50 -14.85
CA ALA A 238 0.73 -0.29 -14.34
C ALA A 238 0.29 1.15 -14.59
N ARG A 239 -0.95 1.36 -15.01
CA ARG A 239 -1.46 2.71 -15.31
C ARG A 239 -2.88 2.90 -14.82
N PRO A 240 -3.24 4.12 -14.38
CA PRO A 240 -4.62 4.43 -14.08
C PRO A 240 -5.43 4.58 -15.36
N ILE A 241 -6.67 4.12 -15.28
CA ILE A 241 -7.71 4.31 -16.29
C ILE A 241 -8.91 5.09 -15.75
N ARG A 242 -8.87 5.45 -14.46
CA ARG A 242 -9.86 6.27 -13.75
C ARG A 242 -9.16 7.13 -12.71
N SER A 243 -9.73 8.32 -12.48
CA SER A 243 -9.37 9.13 -11.32
C SER A 243 -9.75 8.41 -10.03
N TYR A 244 -9.12 8.83 -8.93
CA TYR A 244 -9.34 8.33 -7.58
C TYR A 244 -8.92 6.86 -7.41
N TRP A 245 -7.91 6.43 -8.18
CA TRP A 245 -7.37 5.08 -8.09
C TRP A 245 -6.74 4.79 -6.72
N LEU A 246 -6.18 5.80 -6.05
CA LEU A 246 -5.64 5.65 -4.70
C LEU A 246 -6.76 5.49 -3.66
N ASP A 247 -7.87 6.24 -3.80
CA ASP A 247 -9.06 6.00 -2.98
C ASP A 247 -9.54 4.54 -3.17
N ALA A 248 -9.56 4.01 -4.40
CA ALA A 248 -9.98 2.64 -4.66
C ALA A 248 -9.08 1.57 -4.01
N ILE A 249 -7.76 1.81 -3.91
CA ILE A 249 -6.83 0.97 -3.15
C ILE A 249 -7.16 1.05 -1.65
N VAL A 250 -7.36 2.25 -1.12
CA VAL A 250 -7.70 2.46 0.30
C VAL A 250 -9.02 1.76 0.66
N GLU A 251 -10.01 1.79 -0.24
CA GLU A 251 -11.27 1.06 -0.06
C GLU A 251 -11.08 -0.46 0.09
N GLN A 252 -10.04 -1.06 -0.50
CA GLN A 252 -9.73 -2.48 -0.27
C GLN A 252 -9.29 -2.75 1.18
N ILE A 253 -8.67 -1.76 1.84
CA ILE A 253 -8.19 -1.83 3.23
C ILE A 253 -9.34 -1.56 4.20
N ILE A 254 -10.09 -0.48 4.00
CA ILE A 254 -11.10 -0.01 4.98
C ILE A 254 -12.48 -0.63 4.79
N LYS A 255 -12.80 -1.12 3.58
CA LYS A 255 -14.07 -1.77 3.21
C LYS A 255 -15.30 -0.93 3.60
N GLY A 256 -15.33 0.34 3.17
CA GLY A 256 -16.46 1.26 3.40
C GLY A 256 -16.57 1.84 4.83
N ARG A 257 -15.54 1.68 5.67
CA ARG A 257 -15.47 2.35 6.98
C ARG A 257 -14.81 3.73 6.87
N ASP A 258 -14.56 4.36 8.02
CA ASP A 258 -13.81 5.62 8.06
C ASP A 258 -12.40 5.45 7.44
N ARG A 259 -11.93 6.50 6.77
CA ARG A 259 -10.70 6.57 5.97
C ARG A 259 -9.41 6.36 6.76
N GLU A 260 -9.47 6.44 8.09
CA GLU A 260 -8.32 6.13 8.96
C GLU A 260 -8.48 4.81 9.73
N SER A 261 -9.64 4.17 9.65
CA SER A 261 -9.95 2.98 10.44
C SER A 261 -9.50 1.69 9.74
N TYR A 262 -8.73 0.85 10.44
CA TYR A 262 -8.34 -0.48 10.00
C TYR A 262 -9.17 -1.54 10.73
N ILE A 263 -9.62 -2.56 9.99
CA ILE A 263 -10.16 -3.79 10.54
C ILE A 263 -9.05 -4.82 10.41
N ALA A 264 -8.79 -5.60 11.44
CA ALA A 264 -7.97 -6.80 11.30
C ALA A 264 -8.43 -7.61 10.07
N THR A 265 -7.62 -7.58 9.01
CA THR A 265 -7.96 -8.25 7.77
C THR A 265 -7.45 -9.69 7.81
N GLN A 266 -8.20 -10.58 7.19
CA GLN A 266 -7.79 -11.97 7.05
C GLN A 266 -7.01 -12.23 5.76
N TRP A 267 -6.67 -11.22 4.97
CA TRP A 267 -5.92 -11.40 3.72
C TRP A 267 -4.45 -11.01 3.89
N TRP A 268 -3.61 -11.52 2.99
CA TRP A 268 -2.19 -11.21 2.87
C TRP A 268 -1.90 -10.47 1.57
N MET A 269 -2.60 -10.84 0.49
CA MET A 269 -2.44 -10.26 -0.82
C MET A 269 -3.80 -10.04 -1.48
N ILE A 270 -3.97 -8.87 -2.11
CA ILE A 270 -5.10 -8.55 -2.99
C ILE A 270 -4.55 -8.05 -4.33
N GLY A 271 -4.90 -8.70 -5.43
CA GLY A 271 -4.55 -8.22 -6.77
C GLY A 271 -5.39 -8.87 -7.84
N SER A 272 -4.87 -9.03 -9.06
CA SER A 272 -5.61 -9.61 -10.18
C SER A 272 -4.84 -10.74 -10.84
N ILE A 273 -5.50 -11.89 -11.01
CA ILE A 273 -5.07 -12.89 -11.98
C ILE A 273 -5.08 -12.33 -13.40
N TYR A 274 -4.36 -12.99 -14.29
CA TYR A 274 -4.41 -12.68 -15.71
C TYR A 274 -5.84 -12.84 -16.27
N ARG A 275 -6.29 -11.84 -17.03
CA ARG A 275 -7.61 -11.81 -17.69
C ARG A 275 -7.53 -11.55 -19.20
N GLY A 276 -6.34 -11.69 -19.78
CA GLY A 276 -6.19 -11.61 -21.23
C GLY A 276 -6.73 -12.85 -21.93
N PHE A 277 -6.77 -12.80 -23.27
CA PHE A 277 -7.41 -13.83 -24.10
C PHE A 277 -6.49 -15.01 -24.46
N GLU A 278 -5.17 -14.84 -24.38
CA GLU A 278 -4.23 -15.91 -24.73
C GLU A 278 -4.14 -16.97 -23.63
N SER A 279 -3.93 -18.22 -24.03
CA SER A 279 -3.65 -19.33 -23.10
C SER A 279 -2.22 -19.22 -22.58
N ILE A 280 -2.06 -19.06 -21.27
CA ILE A 280 -0.75 -18.90 -20.62
C ILE A 280 -0.42 -20.01 -19.61
N GLY A 281 -1.14 -21.13 -19.67
CA GLY A 281 -0.97 -22.22 -18.70
C GLY A 281 -1.18 -21.76 -17.26
N GLN A 282 -0.42 -22.29 -16.30
CA GLN A 282 -0.55 -21.97 -14.87
C GLN A 282 -0.17 -20.52 -14.51
N TYR A 283 0.47 -19.78 -15.42
CA TYR A 283 0.79 -18.37 -15.22
C TYR A 283 -0.45 -17.48 -15.05
N PHE A 284 -1.66 -17.99 -15.34
CA PHE A 284 -2.87 -17.24 -15.07
C PHE A 284 -3.05 -16.89 -13.58
N LEU A 285 -2.51 -17.71 -12.67
CA LEU A 285 -2.56 -17.46 -11.23
C LEU A 285 -1.57 -16.38 -10.76
N HIS A 286 -0.71 -15.90 -11.65
CA HIS A 286 0.18 -14.79 -11.36
C HIS A 286 -0.67 -13.54 -11.07
N ILE A 287 -0.72 -13.15 -9.80
CA ILE A 287 -1.31 -11.89 -9.34
C ILE A 287 -0.52 -10.70 -9.90
N ASN A 288 0.71 -10.96 -10.36
CA ASN A 288 1.60 -10.01 -11.00
C ASN A 288 2.04 -8.93 -10.00
N GLY A 289 3.11 -8.20 -10.28
CA GLY A 289 3.72 -7.28 -9.31
C GLY A 289 2.91 -6.04 -8.97
N ASN A 290 1.60 -6.09 -9.18
CA ASN A 290 0.67 -4.98 -9.03
C ASN A 290 -0.44 -5.36 -8.05
N ALA A 291 -0.07 -5.48 -6.79
CA ALA A 291 -0.94 -6.00 -5.74
C ALA A 291 -0.77 -5.24 -4.43
N LEU A 292 -1.82 -5.29 -3.62
CA LEU A 292 -1.87 -4.77 -2.27
C LEU A 292 -1.47 -5.89 -1.31
N TYR A 293 -0.51 -5.62 -0.45
CA TYR A 293 0.05 -6.55 0.52
C TYR A 293 -0.18 -6.05 1.93
N HIS A 294 -0.52 -6.97 2.83
CA HIS A 294 -0.62 -6.71 4.26
C HIS A 294 0.68 -7.13 4.94
N LEU A 295 1.36 -6.18 5.62
CA LEU A 295 2.62 -6.40 6.34
C LEU A 295 2.36 -7.01 7.74
N SER A 296 1.57 -8.07 7.72
CA SER A 296 1.26 -8.93 8.84
C SER A 296 2.48 -9.79 9.18
N LEU A 297 2.74 -10.03 10.47
CA LEU A 297 3.85 -10.91 10.83
C LEU A 297 3.62 -12.34 10.34
N ASN A 298 2.37 -12.83 10.42
CA ASN A 298 2.01 -14.16 9.94
C ASN A 298 2.32 -14.32 8.45
N PHE A 299 2.12 -13.26 7.65
CA PHE A 299 2.49 -13.31 6.25
C PHE A 299 4.01 -13.35 6.06
N ILE A 300 4.75 -12.50 6.76
CA ILE A 300 6.23 -12.46 6.66
C ILE A 300 6.85 -13.81 7.01
N GLN A 301 6.39 -14.45 8.09
CA GLN A 301 6.89 -15.77 8.49
C GLN A 301 6.52 -16.86 7.50
N PHE A 302 5.32 -16.77 6.93
CA PHE A 302 4.94 -17.66 5.84
C PHE A 302 5.87 -17.50 4.63
N LEU A 303 6.25 -16.26 4.28
CA LEU A 303 7.22 -15.99 3.21
C LEU A 303 8.63 -16.49 3.54
N GLU A 304 9.09 -16.33 4.79
CA GLU A 304 10.36 -16.88 5.26
C GLU A 304 10.38 -18.41 5.16
N TYR A 305 9.28 -19.05 5.60
CA TYR A 305 9.11 -20.50 5.52
C TYR A 305 9.11 -21.00 4.07
N ILE A 306 8.32 -20.39 3.18
CA ILE A 306 8.35 -20.73 1.75
C ILE A 306 9.74 -20.50 1.16
N SER A 307 10.39 -19.40 1.54
CA SER A 307 11.72 -19.08 1.02
C SER A 307 12.77 -20.12 1.41
N TYR A 308 12.66 -20.66 2.63
CA TYR A 308 13.50 -21.76 3.11
C TYR A 308 13.19 -23.07 2.38
N GLU A 309 11.91 -23.45 2.28
CA GLU A 309 11.46 -24.73 1.71
C GLU A 309 11.72 -24.85 0.20
N THR A 310 11.40 -23.80 -0.55
CA THR A 310 11.56 -23.80 -2.02
C THR A 310 13.01 -23.61 -2.45
N ARG A 311 13.89 -23.26 -1.50
CA ARG A 311 15.27 -22.83 -1.72
C ARG A 311 15.45 -21.73 -2.76
N PHE A 312 14.36 -21.12 -3.28
CA PHE A 312 14.34 -20.20 -4.43
C PHE A 312 15.56 -20.38 -5.33
N ASP A 313 15.78 -21.61 -5.79
CA ASP A 313 17.07 -21.93 -6.40
C ASP A 313 17.08 -21.25 -7.78
N SER A 314 18.01 -20.30 -7.90
CA SER A 314 18.12 -19.18 -8.86
C SER A 314 18.11 -19.47 -10.37
N LYS A 315 17.74 -20.69 -10.79
CA LYS A 315 17.81 -21.14 -12.18
C LYS A 315 16.49 -20.99 -12.93
N GLU A 316 15.35 -21.11 -12.26
CA GLU A 316 14.01 -21.02 -12.85
C GLU A 316 13.05 -20.24 -11.95
N SER A 317 13.44 -19.05 -11.45
CA SER A 317 12.51 -18.27 -10.63
C SER A 317 11.34 -17.82 -11.49
N PHE A 318 10.15 -18.33 -11.20
CA PHE A 318 8.91 -17.73 -11.66
C PHE A 318 8.72 -16.37 -10.96
N GLY A 319 7.64 -15.64 -11.29
CA GLY A 319 7.25 -14.49 -10.48
C GLY A 319 7.11 -14.90 -9.00
N TYR A 320 7.50 -14.04 -8.07
CA TYR A 320 7.59 -14.38 -6.64
C TYR A 320 6.25 -14.81 -6.01
N ASP A 321 5.14 -14.29 -6.51
CA ASP A 321 3.78 -14.65 -6.16
C ASP A 321 3.33 -15.96 -6.83
N LEU A 322 3.78 -16.22 -8.07
CA LEU A 322 3.53 -17.50 -8.74
C LEU A 322 4.20 -18.65 -7.97
N ASP A 323 5.41 -18.46 -7.46
CA ASP A 323 6.09 -19.44 -6.61
C ASP A 323 5.25 -19.79 -5.35
N ILE A 324 4.59 -18.80 -4.75
CA ILE A 324 3.68 -19.02 -3.61
C ILE A 324 2.48 -19.88 -4.05
N PHE A 325 1.86 -19.57 -5.18
CA PHE A 325 0.71 -20.34 -5.66
C PHE A 325 1.09 -21.78 -6.02
N LEU A 326 2.20 -21.97 -6.74
CA LEU A 326 2.69 -23.31 -7.09
C LEU A 326 3.03 -24.12 -5.84
N TYR A 327 3.62 -23.48 -4.82
CA TYR A 327 3.84 -24.11 -3.52
C TYR A 327 2.52 -24.56 -2.89
N LEU A 328 1.51 -23.69 -2.81
CA LEU A 328 0.21 -24.03 -2.21
C LEU A 328 -0.54 -25.14 -2.96
N LEU A 329 -0.44 -25.17 -4.30
CA LEU A 329 -1.01 -26.24 -5.12
C LEU A 329 -0.31 -27.59 -4.87
N LYS A 330 1.02 -27.58 -4.73
CA LYS A 330 1.82 -28.78 -4.43
C LYS A 330 1.57 -29.29 -3.00
N HIS A 331 1.32 -28.39 -2.05
CA HIS A 331 1.13 -28.68 -0.63
C HIS A 331 -0.33 -28.45 -0.21
N ILE A 332 -1.23 -29.33 -0.63
CA ILE A 332 -2.69 -29.17 -0.52
C ILE A 332 -3.16 -28.79 0.90
N ASP A 333 -2.58 -29.36 1.96
CA ASP A 333 -3.00 -29.02 3.33
C ASP A 333 -2.63 -27.59 3.72
N LYS A 334 -1.48 -27.09 3.25
CA LYS A 334 -1.13 -25.67 3.36
C LYS A 334 -2.02 -24.82 2.46
N GLY A 335 -2.35 -25.30 1.26
CA GLY A 335 -3.34 -24.70 0.37
C GLY A 335 -4.68 -24.49 1.08
N LYS A 336 -5.27 -25.53 1.68
CA LYS A 336 -6.51 -25.42 2.46
C LYS A 336 -6.39 -24.38 3.58
N GLN A 337 -5.24 -24.32 4.25
CA GLN A 337 -5.00 -23.39 5.34
C GLN A 337 -4.88 -21.94 4.87
N PHE A 338 -4.26 -21.67 3.72
CA PHE A 338 -3.81 -20.32 3.37
C PHE A 338 -4.37 -19.75 2.06
N TRP A 339 -5.03 -20.55 1.21
CA TRP A 339 -5.53 -20.08 -0.09
C TRP A 339 -6.44 -18.86 0.04
N HIS A 340 -7.31 -18.85 1.06
CA HIS A 340 -8.22 -17.75 1.35
C HIS A 340 -7.52 -16.42 1.73
N LYS A 341 -6.21 -16.45 1.99
CA LYS A 341 -5.38 -15.26 2.27
C LYS A 341 -5.02 -14.48 0.99
N PHE A 342 -5.19 -15.10 -0.18
CA PHE A 342 -4.90 -14.51 -1.48
C PHE A 342 -6.24 -14.18 -2.16
N GLN A 343 -6.52 -12.89 -2.32
CA GLN A 343 -7.80 -12.43 -2.84
C GLN A 343 -7.60 -11.81 -4.23
N PHE A 344 -8.53 -12.11 -5.12
CA PHE A 344 -8.60 -11.45 -6.42
C PHE A 344 -9.60 -10.30 -6.32
N SER A 345 -9.25 -9.16 -6.90
CA SER A 345 -10.10 -7.98 -6.91
C SER A 345 -10.09 -7.31 -8.26
N ASP A 346 -11.21 -6.67 -8.60
CA ASP A 346 -11.40 -5.99 -9.88
C ASP A 346 -10.78 -4.60 -9.91
N PHE A 347 -10.28 -4.06 -8.78
CA PHE A 347 -9.72 -2.69 -8.73
C PHE A 347 -8.53 -2.50 -9.66
N ILE A 348 -7.80 -3.59 -9.92
CA ILE A 348 -6.74 -3.68 -10.90
C ILE A 348 -7.02 -4.85 -11.85
N GLN A 349 -6.59 -4.74 -13.10
CA GLN A 349 -6.60 -5.87 -14.03
C GLN A 349 -5.23 -6.16 -14.61
N ASN A 350 -4.83 -7.43 -14.53
CA ASN A 350 -3.63 -7.95 -15.15
C ASN A 350 -3.93 -8.39 -16.59
N CYS A 351 -3.39 -7.65 -17.54
CA CYS A 351 -3.54 -7.89 -18.96
C CYS A 351 -2.23 -8.35 -19.63
N TRP A 352 -1.15 -8.38 -18.85
CA TRP A 352 0.19 -8.81 -19.22
C TRP A 352 0.64 -8.32 -20.62
N HIS A 353 1.31 -9.16 -21.41
CA HIS A 353 1.78 -8.82 -22.77
C HIS A 353 0.72 -8.98 -23.86
N THR A 354 -0.41 -9.60 -23.53
CA THR A 354 -1.46 -9.95 -24.49
C THR A 354 -2.41 -8.77 -24.70
N GLY A 355 -2.51 -7.94 -23.65
CA GLY A 355 -3.24 -6.68 -23.63
C GLY A 355 -4.69 -6.89 -23.22
N CYS A 356 -5.24 -5.90 -22.55
CA CYS A 356 -6.68 -5.75 -22.50
C CYS A 356 -7.08 -4.96 -23.74
N ASN A 357 -8.32 -5.04 -24.17
CA ASN A 357 -8.80 -4.21 -25.27
C ASN A 357 -8.96 -2.77 -24.76
N GLU A 358 -7.84 -2.12 -24.41
CA GLU A 358 -7.71 -1.00 -23.45
C GLU A 358 -8.29 0.33 -23.94
N THR A 359 -8.54 0.44 -25.24
CA THR A 359 -9.20 1.61 -25.86
C THR A 359 -10.67 1.37 -26.13
N ASN A 360 -11.16 0.15 -25.89
CA ASN A 360 -12.55 -0.14 -26.11
C ASN A 360 -13.34 0.46 -24.95
N ILE A 361 -14.22 1.44 -25.24
CA ILE A 361 -15.19 1.97 -24.29
C ILE A 361 -15.94 0.82 -23.59
N GLU A 362 -16.12 -0.28 -24.30
CA GLU A 362 -16.63 -1.56 -23.78
C GLU A 362 -15.82 -2.11 -22.60
N PHE A 363 -14.49 -2.03 -22.60
CA PHE A 363 -13.67 -2.46 -21.45
C PHE A 363 -13.99 -1.64 -20.21
N LEU A 364 -14.06 -0.30 -20.34
CA LEU A 364 -14.41 0.58 -19.23
C LEU A 364 -15.86 0.38 -18.77
N TYR A 365 -16.76 0.04 -19.70
CA TYR A 365 -18.16 -0.23 -19.40
C TYR A 365 -18.33 -1.56 -18.66
N ASN A 366 -17.68 -2.62 -19.13
CA ASN A 366 -17.76 -3.97 -18.56
C ASN A 366 -16.96 -4.12 -17.25
N ASN A 367 -16.01 -3.21 -16.99
CA ASN A 367 -15.17 -3.24 -15.80
C ASN A 367 -15.30 -1.93 -15.00
N PRO A 368 -16.49 -1.64 -14.44
CA PRO A 368 -16.75 -0.39 -13.74
C PRO A 368 -15.89 -0.22 -12.49
N ASN A 369 -15.47 -1.32 -11.87
CA ASN A 369 -14.69 -1.34 -10.65
C ASN A 369 -13.17 -1.31 -10.89
N THR A 370 -12.70 -1.29 -12.14
CA THR A 370 -11.27 -1.27 -12.46
C THR A 370 -10.75 0.14 -12.58
N TYR A 371 -9.72 0.45 -11.79
CA TYR A 371 -9.05 1.75 -11.73
C TYR A 371 -7.64 1.70 -12.31
N LEU A 372 -6.99 0.54 -12.23
CA LEU A 372 -5.64 0.30 -12.73
C LEU A 372 -5.63 -0.84 -13.75
N ILE A 373 -4.76 -0.73 -14.75
CA ILE A 373 -4.44 -1.82 -15.68
C ILE A 373 -2.94 -2.04 -15.65
N HIS A 374 -2.50 -3.29 -15.63
CA HIS A 374 -1.12 -3.66 -15.85
C HIS A 374 -0.96 -4.35 -17.22
N GLY A 375 0.02 -3.91 -18.01
CA GLY A 375 0.39 -4.55 -19.27
C GLY A 375 1.09 -3.63 -20.27
N ASN A 376 1.89 -4.23 -21.16
CA ASN A 376 2.88 -3.52 -22.00
C ASN A 376 2.31 -2.83 -23.26
N LYS A 377 1.01 -2.91 -23.55
CA LYS A 377 0.44 -2.31 -24.77
C LYS A 377 -0.07 -0.89 -24.55
N ILE A 378 0.76 -0.04 -23.95
CA ILE A 378 0.59 1.41 -24.11
C ILE A 378 1.08 1.74 -25.52
N GLN A 379 0.16 1.82 -26.49
CA GLN A 379 0.49 2.57 -27.69
C GLN A 379 0.65 4.03 -27.27
N GLN A 380 1.90 4.51 -27.21
CA GLN A 380 2.29 5.90 -26.95
C GLN A 380 1.43 6.92 -27.74
N LYS A 381 0.91 6.49 -28.90
CA LYS A 381 -0.13 7.16 -29.70
C LYS A 381 -1.32 7.71 -28.90
N LEU A 382 -1.76 7.08 -27.81
CA LEU A 382 -2.95 7.53 -27.06
C LEU A 382 -2.70 8.82 -26.28
N LEU A 383 -1.52 9.00 -25.68
CA LEU A 383 -1.16 10.24 -25.00
C LEU A 383 -0.95 11.36 -26.03
N ASP A 384 -0.21 11.08 -27.11
CA ASP A 384 0.02 12.05 -28.18
C ASP A 384 -1.30 12.52 -28.83
N ASN A 385 -2.26 11.60 -29.00
CA ASN A 385 -3.57 11.92 -29.56
C ASN A 385 -4.49 12.61 -28.54
N SER A 386 -4.46 12.26 -27.24
CA SER A 386 -5.32 12.92 -26.25
C SER A 386 -4.89 14.37 -26.03
N PHE A 387 -3.58 14.64 -25.95
CA PHE A 387 -3.06 16.01 -25.87
C PHE A 387 -3.40 16.82 -27.12
N LYS A 388 -3.24 16.24 -28.32
CA LYS A 388 -3.67 16.90 -29.57
C LYS A 388 -5.18 17.18 -29.59
N LYS A 389 -6.01 16.22 -29.17
CA LYS A 389 -7.47 16.35 -29.22
C LYS A 389 -8.00 17.35 -28.17
N SER A 390 -7.47 17.36 -26.96
CA SER A 390 -7.80 18.38 -25.95
C SER A 390 -7.40 19.78 -26.41
N ASN A 391 -6.22 19.94 -27.03
CA ASN A 391 -5.83 21.23 -27.61
C ASN A 391 -6.77 21.66 -28.75
N ILE A 392 -7.20 20.74 -29.60
CA ILE A 392 -8.17 21.03 -30.67
C ILE A 392 -9.54 21.45 -30.09
N ILE A 393 -10.04 20.76 -29.06
CA ILE A 393 -11.31 21.12 -28.42
C ILE A 393 -11.22 22.49 -27.73
N ILE A 394 -10.13 22.77 -27.03
CA ILE A 394 -9.89 24.08 -26.41
C ILE A 394 -9.81 25.17 -27.49
N ILE A 395 -9.08 24.94 -28.58
CA ILE A 395 -9.02 25.87 -29.72
C ILE A 395 -10.41 26.09 -30.31
N LEU A 396 -11.20 25.03 -30.51
CA LEU A 396 -12.58 25.13 -31.00
C LEU A 396 -13.48 25.94 -30.06
N ILE A 397 -13.40 25.70 -28.75
CA ILE A 397 -14.16 26.48 -27.76
C ILE A 397 -13.73 27.95 -27.78
N ILE A 398 -12.42 28.24 -27.84
CA ILE A 398 -11.91 29.62 -27.97
C ILE A 398 -12.40 30.26 -29.26
N CYS A 399 -12.36 29.55 -30.39
CA CYS A 399 -12.87 30.04 -31.68
C CYS A 399 -14.38 30.32 -31.61
N ILE A 400 -15.17 29.44 -31.00
CA ILE A 400 -16.61 29.64 -30.82
C ILE A 400 -16.88 30.85 -29.92
N LEU A 401 -16.18 30.97 -28.78
CA LEU A 401 -16.32 32.12 -27.88
C LEU A 401 -15.90 33.44 -28.57
N PHE A 402 -14.84 33.41 -29.39
CA PHE A 402 -14.41 34.56 -30.18
C PHE A 402 -15.45 34.93 -31.24
N LEU A 403 -15.99 33.97 -31.97
CA LEU A 403 -17.07 34.17 -32.94
C LEU A 403 -18.32 34.73 -32.27
N LEU A 404 -18.74 34.20 -31.11
CA LEU A 404 -19.86 34.72 -30.34
C LEU A 404 -19.61 36.15 -29.83
N GLY A 405 -18.37 36.46 -29.42
CA GLY A 405 -17.95 37.81 -29.04
C GLY A 405 -17.98 38.80 -30.21
N VAL A 406 -17.52 38.38 -31.39
CA VAL A 406 -17.57 39.15 -32.63
C VAL A 406 -19.02 39.38 -33.07
N VAL A 407 -19.88 38.35 -33.02
CA VAL A 407 -21.32 38.49 -33.33
C VAL A 407 -22.01 39.46 -32.38
N LYS A 408 -21.67 39.46 -31.08
CA LYS A 408 -22.16 40.48 -30.14
C LYS A 408 -21.71 41.89 -30.52
N ARG A 409 -20.45 42.08 -30.91
CA ARG A 409 -19.94 43.39 -31.37
C ARG A 409 -20.58 43.85 -32.67
N ILE A 410 -20.80 42.95 -33.64
CA ILE A 410 -21.48 43.25 -34.90
C ILE A 410 -22.94 43.62 -34.65
N LYS A 411 -23.67 42.87 -33.81
CA LYS A 411 -25.04 43.23 -33.41
C LYS A 411 -25.10 44.61 -32.75
N TYR A 412 -24.16 44.93 -31.87
CA TYR A 412 -24.08 46.24 -31.23
C TYR A 412 -23.79 47.36 -32.25
N PHE A 413 -22.90 47.12 -33.22
CA PHE A 413 -22.56 48.09 -34.26
C PHE A 413 -23.70 48.28 -35.27
N CYS A 414 -24.36 47.20 -35.70
CA CYS A 414 -25.54 47.25 -36.56
C CYS A 414 -26.72 47.94 -35.85
N TRP A 415 -26.94 47.68 -34.56
CA TRP A 415 -27.98 48.36 -33.80
C TRP A 415 -27.70 49.87 -33.68
N LYS A 416 -26.44 50.27 -33.43
CA LYS A 416 -26.03 51.68 -33.39
C LYS A 416 -26.15 52.38 -34.76
N SER A 417 -25.92 51.64 -35.86
CA SER A 417 -26.11 52.11 -37.24
C SER A 417 -27.60 52.26 -37.61
N LEU A 418 -28.45 51.30 -37.23
CA LEU A 418 -29.91 51.38 -37.42
C LEU A 418 -30.54 52.50 -36.58
N TYR A 419 -30.06 52.72 -35.36
CA TYR A 419 -30.53 53.83 -34.52
C TYR A 419 -30.17 55.20 -35.13
N ARG A 420 -28.99 55.33 -35.76
CA ARG A 420 -28.60 56.55 -36.50
C ARG A 420 -29.45 56.79 -37.75
N ARG A 421 -29.84 55.73 -38.49
CA ARG A 421 -30.72 55.87 -39.67
C ARG A 421 -32.16 56.26 -39.29
N ASN A 422 -32.70 55.73 -38.20
CA ASN A 422 -34.04 56.11 -37.73
C ASN A 422 -34.09 57.50 -37.08
N PHE A 423 -32.97 58.00 -36.53
CA PHE A 423 -32.87 59.38 -36.05
C PHE A 423 -32.88 60.40 -37.20
N LEU A 424 -32.24 60.10 -38.33
CA LEU A 424 -32.27 60.95 -39.53
C LEU A 424 -33.65 60.99 -40.21
N LEU A 425 -34.38 59.86 -40.25
CA LEU A 425 -35.75 59.83 -40.78
C LEU A 425 -36.76 60.59 -39.91
N ARG A 426 -36.51 60.76 -38.60
CA ARG A 426 -37.34 61.59 -37.72
C ARG A 426 -37.05 63.09 -37.81
N ILE A 427 -35.92 63.50 -38.39
CA ILE A 427 -35.59 64.91 -38.64
C ILE A 427 -36.16 65.39 -39.98
N ILE A 428 -36.41 64.48 -40.93
CA ILE A 428 -36.96 64.82 -42.25
C ILE A 428 -38.50 64.89 -42.24
N PHE A 429 -39.17 64.35 -41.23
CA PHE A 429 -40.64 64.35 -41.06
C PHE A 429 -41.12 65.19 -39.87
N LYS A 430 -40.45 66.31 -39.57
CA LYS A 430 -40.92 67.29 -38.59
C LYS A 430 -40.91 68.69 -39.16
#